data_AF-A0A535MAZ0-F1
#
_entry.id   AF-A0A535MAZ0-F1
#
_cell.length_a   1.000
_cell.length_b   1.000
_cell.length_c   1.000
_cell.angle_alpha   90.00
_cell.angle_beta   90.00
_cell.angle_gamma   90.00
#
_symmetry.space_group_name_H-M   'P 1'
#
loop_
_entity.id
_entity.type
_entity.pdbx_description
1 polymer ?
#
loop_
_entity_poly.entity_id
_entity_poly.type
_entity_poly.pdbx_seq_one_letter_code
_entity_poly.pdbx_strand_id
1 'polypeptide(L)'
;MIERTVLEIQQHRFWSWQRGRSVTPRSQLRETDLLMLAVEECRVRRLPLIPTAIWRRIVHLLSQVGDGYSTRLGIDRSVDRSSELLFEAQAALMKAEVDRRRPRRDKIISLFR
;
A
#
# COMPACT_ATOMS: atom_id res chain seq x y z
N MET A 1 22.82 -4.08 21.41
CA MET A 1 21.58 -3.28 21.63
C MET A 1 21.45 -2.10 20.66
N ILE A 2 22.55 -1.59 20.06
CA ILE A 2 22.55 -0.43 19.14
C ILE A 2 22.08 -0.75 17.71
N GLU A 3 22.35 -1.95 17.19
CA GLU A 3 21.99 -2.32 15.80
C GLU A 3 20.47 -2.34 15.56
N ARG A 4 19.69 -2.78 16.56
CA ARG A 4 18.23 -2.86 16.47
C ARG A 4 17.61 -1.46 16.30
N THR A 5 18.13 -0.48 17.04
CA THR A 5 17.71 0.92 17.00
C THR A 5 18.10 1.61 15.70
N VAL A 6 19.27 1.30 15.13
CA VAL A 6 19.72 1.88 13.86
C VAL A 6 18.87 1.39 12.69
N LEU A 7 18.51 0.10 12.66
CA LEU A 7 17.61 -0.47 11.66
C LEU A 7 16.21 0.16 11.72
N GLU A 8 15.66 0.33 12.93
CA GLU A 8 14.39 1.03 13.12
C GLU A 8 14.47 2.46 12.59
N ILE A 9 15.51 3.21 12.93
CA ILE A 9 15.70 4.60 12.47
C ILE A 9 15.83 4.69 10.94
N GLN A 10 16.54 3.76 10.31
CA GLN A 10 16.67 3.72 8.84
C GLN A 10 15.35 3.39 8.15
N GLN A 11 14.58 2.43 8.69
CA GLN A 11 13.24 2.15 8.20
C GLN A 11 12.33 3.39 8.34
N HIS A 12 12.35 4.05 9.49
CA HIS A 12 11.61 5.30 9.73
C HIS A 12 11.94 6.39 8.70
N ARG A 13 13.23 6.56 8.34
CA ARG A 13 13.68 7.53 7.33
C ARG A 13 13.23 7.17 5.92
N PHE A 14 13.32 5.91 5.52
CA PHE A 14 12.89 5.44 4.21
C PHE A 14 11.40 5.76 3.95
N TRP A 15 10.54 5.43 4.91
CA TRP A 15 9.08 5.62 4.76
C TRP A 15 8.63 7.08 4.81
N SER A 16 9.37 7.94 5.50
CA SER A 16 9.06 9.37 5.60
C SER A 16 9.42 10.16 4.33
N TRP A 17 10.31 9.63 3.50
CA TRP A 17 10.79 10.26 2.27
C TRP A 17 9.85 10.08 1.05
N GLN A 18 9.00 9.06 1.03
CA GLN A 18 8.14 8.72 -0.14
C GLN A 18 6.96 9.68 -0.42
N ARG A 19 6.85 10.83 0.26
CA ARG A 19 5.66 11.71 0.25
C ARG A 19 5.35 12.49 -1.04
N GLY A 20 6.18 12.41 -2.09
CA GLY A 20 6.12 13.35 -3.23
C GLY A 20 5.71 12.82 -4.60
N ARG A 21 5.16 11.60 -4.74
CA ARG A 21 4.85 11.02 -6.07
C ARG A 21 3.40 11.26 -6.47
N SER A 22 3.17 11.52 -7.76
CA SER A 22 1.83 11.56 -8.36
C SER A 22 1.10 10.24 -8.09
N VAL A 23 -0.09 10.33 -7.51
CA VAL A 23 -0.88 9.16 -7.08
C VAL A 23 -1.52 8.53 -8.30
N THR A 24 -0.95 7.42 -8.75
CA THR A 24 -1.49 6.56 -9.80
C THR A 24 -1.74 5.15 -9.25
N PRO A 25 -2.69 4.37 -9.79
CA PRO A 25 -2.89 2.99 -9.34
C PRO A 25 -1.60 2.17 -9.39
N ARG A 26 -0.80 2.35 -10.46
CA ARG A 26 0.53 1.72 -10.58
C ARG A 26 1.52 2.13 -9.50
N SER A 27 1.59 3.41 -9.10
CA SER A 27 2.49 3.83 -8.03
C SER A 27 2.01 3.33 -6.66
N GLN A 28 0.70 3.27 -6.45
CA GLN A 28 0.10 2.71 -5.25
C GLN A 28 0.33 1.20 -5.16
N LEU A 29 0.22 0.44 -6.26
CA LEU A 29 0.55 -0.99 -6.29
C LEU A 29 1.98 -1.25 -5.82
N ARG A 30 2.94 -0.49 -6.37
CA ARG A 30 4.35 -0.61 -5.96
C ARG A 30 4.53 -0.31 -4.48
N GLU A 31 3.79 0.65 -3.95
CA GLU A 31 3.84 0.97 -2.54
C GLU A 31 3.21 -0.11 -1.66
N THR A 32 2.07 -0.67 -2.08
CA THR A 32 1.43 -1.82 -1.42
C THR A 32 2.40 -2.99 -1.33
N ASP A 33 3.11 -3.33 -2.41
CA ASP A 33 4.10 -4.41 -2.44
C ASP A 33 5.22 -4.17 -1.41
N LEU A 34 5.72 -2.94 -1.32
CA LEU A 34 6.77 -2.58 -0.35
C LEU A 34 6.25 -2.66 1.10
N LEU A 35 5.01 -2.24 1.34
CA LEU A 35 4.40 -2.32 2.67
C LEU A 35 4.11 -3.76 3.08
N MET A 36 3.66 -4.61 2.15
CA MET A 36 3.50 -6.04 2.41
C MET A 36 4.82 -6.68 2.80
N LEU A 37 5.92 -6.37 2.09
CA LEU A 37 7.25 -6.88 2.46
C LEU A 37 7.65 -6.45 3.88
N ALA A 38 7.35 -5.21 4.27
CA ALA A 38 7.63 -4.74 5.63
C ALA A 38 6.75 -5.41 6.69
N VAL A 39 5.48 -5.71 6.36
CA VAL A 39 4.56 -6.46 7.22
C VAL A 39 5.06 -7.90 7.41
N GLU A 40 5.50 -8.56 6.33
CA GLU A 40 6.08 -9.90 6.41
C GLU A 40 7.39 -9.92 7.21
N GLU A 41 8.22 -8.89 7.09
CA GLU A 41 9.40 -8.75 7.95
C GLU A 41 9.00 -8.64 9.44
N CYS A 42 7.92 -7.94 9.77
CA CYS A 42 7.38 -7.91 11.12
C CYS A 42 6.94 -9.31 11.58
N ARG A 43 6.28 -10.09 10.71
CA ARG A 43 5.88 -11.47 10.99
C ARG A 43 7.09 -12.37 11.27
N VAL A 44 8.11 -12.33 10.41
CA VAL A 44 9.35 -13.12 10.55
C VAL A 44 10.06 -12.78 11.86
N ARG A 45 10.08 -11.49 12.23
CA ARG A 45 10.67 -11.01 13.49
C ARG A 45 9.76 -11.23 14.71
N ARG A 46 8.58 -11.84 14.54
CA ARG A 46 7.57 -12.09 15.57
C ARG A 46 7.15 -10.82 16.32
N LEU A 47 7.07 -9.70 15.60
CA LEU A 47 6.54 -8.46 16.15
C LEU A 47 5.01 -8.55 16.19
N PRO A 48 4.36 -8.38 17.35
CA PRO A 48 2.91 -8.48 17.44
C PRO A 48 2.20 -7.29 16.78
N LEU A 49 2.86 -6.13 16.72
CA LEU A 49 2.31 -4.87 16.22
C LEU A 49 3.21 -4.25 15.16
N ILE A 50 2.59 -3.68 14.13
CA ILE A 50 3.27 -2.93 13.08
C ILE A 50 3.91 -1.66 13.67
N PRO A 51 5.21 -1.38 13.41
CA PRO A 51 5.86 -0.13 13.79
C PRO A 51 5.14 1.13 13.30
N THR A 52 5.19 2.22 14.08
CA THR A 52 4.32 3.41 13.85
C THR A 52 4.53 4.09 12.50
N ALA A 53 5.76 4.10 11.96
CA ALA A 53 6.00 4.67 10.63
C ALA A 53 5.36 3.84 9.52
N ILE A 54 5.52 2.52 9.57
CA ILE A 54 4.92 1.59 8.60
C ILE A 54 3.40 1.71 8.70
N TRP A 55 2.88 1.68 9.93
CA TRP A 55 1.45 1.82 10.20
C TRP A 55 0.83 3.07 9.60
N ARG A 56 1.43 4.24 9.84
CA ARG A 56 0.95 5.51 9.26
C ARG A 56 0.93 5.47 7.74
N ARG A 57 1.89 4.77 7.12
CA ARG A 57 1.96 4.63 5.66
C ARG A 57 0.87 3.68 5.14
N ILE A 58 0.62 2.55 5.83
CA ILE A 58 -0.51 1.66 5.54
C ILE A 58 -1.83 2.41 5.59
N VAL A 59 -2.09 3.15 6.68
CA VAL A 59 -3.32 3.96 6.82
C VAL A 59 -3.44 4.97 5.68
N HIS A 60 -2.35 5.67 5.35
CA HIS A 60 -2.35 6.64 4.27
C HIS A 60 -2.65 5.99 2.91
N LEU A 61 -2.00 4.88 2.57
CA LEU A 61 -2.27 4.15 1.33
C LEU A 61 -3.72 3.68 1.27
N LEU A 62 -4.21 3.01 2.32
CA LEU A 62 -5.57 2.47 2.36
C LEU A 62 -6.64 3.58 2.27
N SER A 63 -6.37 4.78 2.82
CA SER A 63 -7.25 5.94 2.66
C SER A 63 -7.36 6.45 1.21
N GLN A 64 -6.34 6.17 0.38
CA GLN A 64 -6.30 6.59 -1.02
C GLN A 64 -6.88 5.56 -1.98
N VAL A 65 -6.95 4.28 -1.59
CA VAL A 65 -7.47 3.21 -2.45
C VAL A 65 -9.00 3.29 -2.57
N GLY A 66 -9.70 3.75 -1.53
CA GLY A 66 -11.17 3.81 -1.49
C GLY A 66 -11.77 2.70 -0.62
N ASP A 67 -13.08 2.44 -0.72
CA ASP A 67 -13.77 1.27 -0.14
C ASP A 67 -13.72 1.08 1.39
N GLY A 68 -13.43 2.14 2.16
CA GLY A 68 -13.49 2.09 3.62
C GLY A 68 -12.43 1.18 4.26
N TYR A 69 -11.35 0.85 3.54
CA TYR A 69 -10.24 0.05 4.07
C TYR A 69 -9.64 0.65 5.35
N SER A 70 -9.46 1.97 5.40
CA SER A 70 -8.98 2.65 6.62
C SER A 70 -9.93 2.49 7.81
N THR A 71 -11.23 2.47 7.56
CA THR A 71 -12.26 2.26 8.59
C THR A 71 -12.27 0.83 9.09
N ARG A 72 -12.16 -0.15 8.17
CA ARG A 72 -12.04 -1.59 8.49
C ARG A 72 -10.75 -1.92 9.24
N LEU A 73 -9.69 -1.15 8.99
CA LEU A 73 -8.42 -1.23 9.70
C LEU A 73 -8.54 -0.65 11.11
N GLY A 74 -9.20 0.50 11.25
CA GLY A 74 -9.42 1.16 12.54
C GLY A 74 -8.11 1.45 13.28
N ILE A 75 -8.05 1.03 14.55
CA ILE A 75 -6.86 1.14 15.40
C ILE A 75 -6.06 -0.17 15.50
N ASP A 76 -6.47 -1.21 14.78
CA ASP A 76 -5.87 -2.55 14.88
C ASP A 76 -4.55 -2.63 14.10
N ARG A 77 -3.46 -2.52 14.85
CA ARG A 77 -2.09 -2.54 14.33
C ARG A 77 -1.50 -3.94 14.20
N SER A 78 -2.31 -4.99 14.31
CA SER A 78 -1.83 -6.36 14.18
C SER A 78 -1.29 -6.62 12.78
N VAL A 79 -0.24 -7.45 12.72
CA VAL A 79 0.40 -7.86 11.47
C VAL A 79 -0.59 -8.56 10.55
N ASP A 80 -1.42 -9.44 11.11
CA ASP A 80 -2.38 -10.23 10.33
C ASP A 80 -3.48 -9.36 9.72
N ARG A 81 -4.08 -8.46 10.50
CA ARG A 81 -5.11 -7.55 9.99
C ARG A 81 -4.56 -6.60 8.93
N SER A 82 -3.34 -6.11 9.14
CA SER A 82 -2.67 -5.24 8.17
C SER A 82 -2.36 -5.96 6.86
N SER A 83 -1.88 -7.21 6.95
CA SER A 83 -1.60 -8.06 5.79
C SER A 83 -2.86 -8.32 4.97
N GLU A 84 -3.95 -8.77 5.62
CA GLU A 84 -5.25 -9.03 4.99
C GLU A 84 -5.75 -7.81 4.18
N LEU A 85 -5.80 -6.63 4.81
CA LEU A 85 -6.32 -5.43 4.15
C LEU A 85 -5.40 -4.90 3.05
N LEU A 86 -4.08 -5.07 3.18
CA LEU A 86 -3.14 -4.73 2.11
C LEU A 86 -3.33 -5.64 0.88
N PHE A 87 -3.57 -6.94 1.07
CA PHE A 87 -3.86 -7.86 -0.04
C PHE A 87 -5.16 -7.49 -0.77
N GLU A 88 -6.23 -7.19 -0.03
CA GLU A 88 -7.48 -6.74 -0.65
C GLU A 88 -7.30 -5.42 -1.42
N ALA A 89 -6.60 -4.45 -0.82
CA ALA A 89 -6.30 -3.19 -1.47
C ALA A 89 -5.45 -3.37 -2.73
N GLN A 90 -4.49 -4.31 -2.73
CA GLN A 90 -3.70 -4.66 -3.90
C GLN A 90 -4.60 -5.18 -5.02
N ALA A 91 -5.53 -6.09 -4.73
CA ALA A 91 -6.47 -6.61 -5.72
C ALA A 91 -7.35 -5.49 -6.31
N ALA A 92 -7.85 -4.57 -5.49
CA ALA A 92 -8.61 -3.41 -5.94
C ALA A 92 -7.78 -2.50 -6.85
N LEU A 93 -6.52 -2.22 -6.48
CA LEU A 93 -5.60 -1.42 -7.28
C LEU A 93 -5.23 -2.09 -8.62
N MET A 94 -5.07 -3.41 -8.64
CA MET A 94 -4.83 -4.18 -9.87
C MET A 94 -6.02 -4.04 -10.83
N LYS A 95 -7.24 -4.16 -10.31
CA LYS A 95 -8.46 -3.94 -11.09
C LYS A 95 -8.54 -2.51 -11.63
N ALA A 96 -8.30 -1.52 -10.79
CA ALA A 96 -8.30 -0.11 -11.19
C ALA A 96 -7.26 0.19 -12.29
N GLU A 97 -6.07 -0.42 -12.23
CA GLU A 97 -5.05 -0.30 -13.27
C GLU A 97 -5.46 -0.97 -14.58
N VAL A 98 -6.11 -2.14 -14.52
CA VAL A 98 -6.68 -2.81 -15.71
C VAL A 98 -7.76 -1.93 -16.35
N ASP A 99 -8.69 -1.41 -15.56
CA ASP A 99 -9.79 -0.57 -16.05
C ASP A 99 -9.28 0.74 -16.64
N ARG A 100 -8.25 1.35 -16.03
CA ARG A 100 -7.55 2.53 -16.57
C ARG A 100 -6.92 2.26 -17.94
N ARG A 101 -6.39 1.06 -18.18
CA ARG A 101 -5.75 0.68 -19.44
C ARG A 101 -6.74 0.23 -20.51
N ARG A 102 -7.98 -0.12 -20.15
CA ARG A 102 -8.99 -0.49 -21.14
C ARG A 102 -9.26 0.71 -22.04
N PRO A 103 -9.14 0.57 -23.37
CA PRO A 103 -9.54 1.63 -24.27
C PRO A 103 -11.02 1.95 -24.01
N ARG A 104 -11.35 3.24 -23.84
CA ARG A 104 -12.74 3.68 -23.78
C ARG A 104 -13.42 3.18 -25.06
N ARG A 105 -14.39 2.27 -24.92
CA ARG A 105 -15.18 1.73 -26.04
C ARG A 105 -15.91 2.82 -26.82
N ASP A 106 -16.00 4.02 -26.27
CA ASP A 106 -16.89 5.10 -26.75
C ASP A 106 -16.37 5.88 -27.96
N LYS A 107 -15.21 5.53 -28.53
CA LYS A 107 -14.75 6.14 -29.77
C LYS A 107 -13.93 5.17 -30.61
N ILE A 108 -14.60 4.16 -31.16
CA ILE A 108 -14.13 3.58 -32.42
C ILE A 108 -14.39 4.65 -33.49
N ILE A 109 -13.40 5.50 -33.75
CA ILE A 109 -13.44 6.40 -34.91
C ILE A 109 -13.29 5.49 -36.12
N SER A 110 -14.37 5.29 -36.89
CA SER A 110 -14.26 4.57 -38.16
C SER A 110 -13.32 5.33 -39.08
N LEU A 111 -12.15 4.76 -39.36
CA LEU A 111 -11.14 5.35 -40.26
C LEU A 111 -11.47 5.10 -41.74
N PHE A 112 -12.56 4.40 -42.03
CA PHE A 112 -13.04 4.11 -43.38
C PHE A 112 -14.49 4.57 -43.52
N ARG A 113 -14.75 5.37 -44.56
CA ARG A 113 -16.07 5.71 -45.09
C ARG A 113 -16.07 5.37 -46.57
#